data_AF-A0A6J8F5C6-F1
#
_entry.id   AF-A0A6J8F5C6-F1
#
_cell.length_a   1.000
_cell.length_b   1.000
_cell.length_c   1.000
_cell.angle_alpha   90.00
_cell.angle_beta   90.00
_cell.angle_gamma   90.00
#
_symmetry.space_group_name_H-M   'P 1'
#
loop_
_entity.id
_entity.type
_entity.pdbx_description
1 polymer ?
#
loop_
_entity_poly.entity_id
_entity_poly.type
_entity_poly.pdbx_seq_one_letter_code
_entity_poly.pdbx_strand_id
1 'polypeptide(L)'
;MVENTAVTWPKDSINTGSIVLISAGSNAVGIKSTAALFVLNATAINGASVVSIDTQSSFPITKGAALTVDYGHCERCSSALVSINVPLVVDASSLFRVANCKVVGASNGLLTSAGSITVSDKSAYVIHDSAVESGALFSFPTGLEDASEVYPFAVSGGSTVSFLNLKGSSTGVAAGQSVPNALEQSNVIGGGCVINDKELRVASEYRSHGLSVETVVDSQGASSGTCANAKCIPGNTKPGATVSGTEPCACQCSSTKHNPPFCTSVVDPMQNYDPNVWCAVPNCITCDRLDPSNRCTECDTGYSLTNDYQCKATTTTTKAPTCTAPYCSVCAAGSGSVCSSCRPPYTLSNGVCVANTNVAAGAHTAALAAAVCVVAAFYAL
;
A
#
# COMPACT_ATOMS: atom_id res chain seq x y z
N MET A 1 -8.66 1.42 -2.78
CA MET A 1 -7.67 2.41 -2.33
C MET A 1 -7.02 1.87 -1.07
N VAL A 2 -5.70 2.00 -0.97
CA VAL A 2 -4.92 1.73 0.25
C VAL A 2 -4.20 3.02 0.57
N GLU A 3 -4.37 3.54 1.78
CA GLU A 3 -3.89 4.87 2.14
C GLU A 3 -3.29 4.85 3.55
N ASN A 4 -2.29 5.71 3.81
CA ASN A 4 -1.71 5.97 5.14
C ASN A 4 -1.34 4.69 5.91
N THR A 5 -0.91 3.66 5.19
CA THR A 5 -0.68 2.33 5.75
C THR A 5 0.80 2.14 6.05
N ALA A 6 1.15 1.89 7.31
CA ALA A 6 2.51 1.56 7.70
C ALA A 6 2.56 0.17 8.33
N VAL A 7 3.41 -0.71 7.80
CA VAL A 7 3.57 -2.08 8.29
C VAL A 7 5.05 -2.40 8.48
N THR A 8 5.38 -2.87 9.67
CA THR A 8 6.72 -3.34 10.03
C THR A 8 6.68 -4.84 10.28
N TRP A 9 7.41 -5.59 9.45
CA TRP A 9 7.60 -7.02 9.67
C TRP A 9 8.76 -7.28 10.64
N PRO A 10 8.73 -8.42 11.38
CA PRO A 10 9.84 -8.84 12.20
C PRO A 10 11.13 -8.94 11.37
N LYS A 11 12.20 -8.35 11.88
CA LYS A 11 13.52 -8.43 11.30
C LYS A 11 13.94 -9.91 11.16
N ASP A 12 14.52 -10.26 10.02
CA ASP A 12 14.99 -11.61 9.70
C ASP A 12 13.88 -12.68 9.55
N SER A 13 12.61 -12.27 9.44
CA SER A 13 11.53 -13.19 9.08
C SER A 13 11.73 -13.75 7.68
N ILE A 14 11.56 -15.06 7.51
CA ILE A 14 11.47 -15.70 6.18
C ILE A 14 10.10 -15.52 5.52
N ASN A 15 9.09 -15.14 6.31
CA ASN A 15 7.72 -14.90 5.86
C ASN A 15 7.45 -13.39 5.91
N THR A 16 7.97 -12.66 4.93
CA THR A 16 7.66 -11.23 4.77
C THR A 16 6.53 -11.07 3.77
N GLY A 17 5.56 -10.22 4.12
CA GLY A 17 4.41 -9.92 3.27
C GLY A 17 4.61 -8.63 2.49
N SER A 18 3.66 -8.33 1.61
CA SER A 18 3.50 -7.02 1.01
C SER A 18 2.28 -6.33 1.60
N ILE A 19 2.25 -4.99 1.62
CA ILE A 19 1.05 -4.25 2.05
C ILE A 19 -0.12 -4.61 1.13
N VAL A 20 0.13 -4.63 -0.18
CA VAL A 20 -0.79 -5.13 -1.18
C VAL A 20 -0.17 -6.32 -1.89
N LEU A 21 -0.83 -7.47 -1.80
CA LEU A 21 -0.50 -8.65 -2.58
C LEU A 21 -1.65 -8.93 -3.56
N ILE A 22 -1.34 -8.84 -4.85
CA ILE A 22 -2.22 -9.30 -5.92
C ILE A 22 -1.68 -10.63 -6.40
N SER A 23 -2.16 -11.71 -5.78
CA SER A 23 -1.89 -13.06 -6.26
C SER A 23 -3.12 -13.63 -6.93
N ALA A 24 -2.90 -14.26 -8.07
CA ALA A 24 -3.92 -15.07 -8.70
C ALA A 24 -3.53 -16.53 -8.55
N GLY A 25 -4.46 -17.37 -8.09
CA GLY A 25 -4.37 -18.81 -8.34
C GLY A 25 -4.49 -19.06 -9.85
N SER A 26 -5.52 -19.79 -10.27
CA SER A 26 -5.68 -20.20 -11.68
C SER A 26 -6.26 -19.13 -12.63
N ASN A 27 -6.57 -17.93 -12.15
CA ASN A 27 -7.35 -16.93 -12.90
C ASN A 27 -6.46 -15.80 -13.44
N ALA A 28 -6.80 -15.25 -14.60
CA ALA A 28 -6.19 -14.02 -15.08
C ALA A 28 -6.69 -12.83 -14.25
N VAL A 29 -5.81 -12.20 -13.46
CA VAL A 29 -6.11 -11.03 -12.62
C VAL A 29 -5.46 -9.79 -13.22
N GLY A 30 -6.22 -8.70 -13.27
CA GLY A 30 -5.79 -7.39 -13.77
C GLY A 30 -6.80 -6.32 -13.42
N ILE A 31 -6.47 -5.05 -13.69
CA ILE A 31 -7.34 -3.90 -13.45
C ILE A 31 -7.96 -3.49 -14.78
N LYS A 32 -9.29 -3.53 -14.88
CA LYS A 32 -9.99 -3.36 -16.15
C LYS A 32 -11.17 -2.42 -16.03
N SER A 33 -11.65 -1.94 -17.17
CA SER A 33 -12.95 -1.30 -17.31
C SER A 33 -13.10 -0.13 -16.34
N THR A 34 -12.23 0.87 -16.47
CA THR A 34 -12.27 2.09 -15.66
C THR A 34 -12.10 1.90 -14.14
N ALA A 35 -11.66 0.72 -13.69
CA ALA A 35 -11.30 0.52 -12.30
C ALA A 35 -9.90 1.10 -12.00
N ALA A 36 -9.67 1.49 -10.75
CA ALA A 36 -8.37 1.95 -10.30
C ALA A 36 -7.98 1.34 -8.96
N LEU A 37 -6.71 0.97 -8.82
CA LEU A 37 -6.07 0.70 -7.55
C LEU A 37 -5.07 1.83 -7.27
N PHE A 38 -5.42 2.67 -6.30
CA PHE A 38 -4.53 3.68 -5.76
C PHE A 38 -3.93 3.19 -4.45
N VAL A 39 -2.60 3.17 -4.36
CA VAL A 39 -1.84 2.94 -3.14
C VAL A 39 -1.11 4.24 -2.81
N LEU A 40 -1.47 4.88 -1.70
CA LEU A 40 -1.04 6.22 -1.36
C LEU A 40 -0.42 6.24 0.04
N ASN A 41 0.74 6.88 0.20
CA ASN A 41 1.39 7.06 1.48
C ASN A 41 1.55 5.74 2.28
N ALA A 42 2.07 4.71 1.61
CA ALA A 42 2.19 3.37 2.18
C ALA A 42 3.66 3.05 2.49
N THR A 43 3.95 2.65 3.74
CA THR A 43 5.30 2.37 4.24
C THR A 43 5.46 0.91 4.64
N ALA A 44 6.35 0.19 3.97
CA ALA A 44 6.73 -1.18 4.31
C ALA A 44 8.14 -1.22 4.92
N ILE A 45 8.30 -1.79 6.11
CA ILE A 45 9.58 -1.94 6.81
C ILE A 45 9.89 -3.42 7.04
N ASN A 46 11.04 -3.90 6.57
CA ASN A 46 11.44 -5.32 6.55
C ASN A 46 10.43 -6.25 5.84
N GLY A 47 9.51 -5.69 5.03
CA GLY A 47 8.54 -6.44 4.24
C GLY A 47 9.13 -6.98 2.94
N ALA A 48 8.29 -7.55 2.09
CA ALA A 48 8.68 -7.89 0.72
C ALA A 48 8.62 -6.66 -0.20
N SER A 49 7.46 -5.98 -0.21
CA SER A 49 7.16 -4.83 -1.07
C SER A 49 6.02 -3.98 -0.50
N VAL A 50 5.83 -2.77 -1.01
CA VAL A 50 4.56 -2.04 -0.81
C VAL A 50 3.47 -2.70 -1.65
N VAL A 51 3.74 -2.93 -2.94
CA VAL A 51 2.85 -3.66 -3.84
C VAL A 51 3.60 -4.84 -4.44
N SER A 52 3.01 -6.03 -4.39
CA SER A 52 3.50 -7.22 -5.08
C SER A 52 2.40 -7.83 -5.95
N ILE A 53 2.74 -8.15 -7.19
CA ILE A 53 1.86 -8.74 -8.19
C ILE A 53 2.48 -10.06 -8.64
N ASP A 54 1.79 -11.15 -8.36
CA ASP A 54 2.22 -12.51 -8.61
C ASP A 54 1.06 -13.32 -9.21
N THR A 55 0.86 -13.18 -10.51
CA THR A 55 -0.18 -13.88 -11.27
C THR A 55 0.44 -14.94 -12.18
N GLN A 56 -0.37 -15.76 -12.87
CA GLN A 56 0.19 -16.88 -13.66
C GLN A 56 0.64 -16.54 -15.09
N SER A 57 0.23 -15.39 -15.66
CA SER A 57 0.45 -15.12 -17.09
C SER A 57 0.89 -13.70 -17.38
N SER A 58 0.02 -12.73 -17.09
CA SER A 58 0.31 -11.31 -17.22
C SER A 58 -0.59 -10.51 -16.28
N PHE A 59 -0.23 -9.25 -16.07
CA PHE A 59 -1.03 -8.29 -15.34
C PHE A 59 -1.49 -7.16 -16.27
N PRO A 60 -2.72 -7.24 -16.81
CA PRO A 60 -3.26 -6.18 -17.66
C PRO A 60 -3.87 -5.05 -16.84
N ILE A 61 -3.52 -3.81 -17.20
CA ILE A 61 -4.17 -2.56 -16.82
C ILE A 61 -4.77 -1.99 -18.11
N THR A 62 -6.08 -2.12 -18.26
CA THR A 62 -6.76 -1.95 -19.57
C THR A 62 -8.08 -1.20 -19.48
N LYS A 63 -8.50 -0.59 -20.59
CA LYS A 63 -9.80 0.08 -20.77
C LYS A 63 -9.99 1.23 -19.77
N GLY A 64 -9.07 2.19 -19.79
CA GLY A 64 -9.12 3.37 -18.92
C GLY A 64 -8.84 3.08 -17.44
N ALA A 65 -8.18 1.96 -17.15
CA ALA A 65 -7.86 1.55 -15.78
C ALA A 65 -6.58 2.21 -15.26
N ALA A 66 -6.38 2.15 -13.94
CA ALA A 66 -5.18 2.69 -13.31
C ALA A 66 -4.61 1.81 -12.20
N LEU A 67 -3.29 1.71 -12.15
CA LEU A 67 -2.55 1.31 -10.96
C LEU A 67 -1.58 2.44 -10.61
N THR A 68 -1.72 3.02 -9.42
CA THR A 68 -0.76 4.01 -8.94
C THR A 68 -0.22 3.64 -7.57
N VAL A 69 1.07 3.92 -7.39
CA VAL A 69 1.76 3.85 -6.10
C VAL A 69 2.41 5.20 -5.88
N ASP A 70 1.83 5.98 -4.99
CA ASP A 70 2.19 7.38 -4.75
C ASP A 70 2.64 7.54 -3.30
N TYR A 71 3.75 8.25 -3.05
CA TYR A 71 4.31 8.44 -1.70
C TYR A 71 4.63 7.13 -0.96
N GLY A 72 4.94 6.07 -1.72
CA GLY A 72 5.34 4.79 -1.15
C GLY A 72 6.73 4.85 -0.50
N HIS A 73 6.90 4.15 0.62
CA HIS A 73 8.19 3.97 1.27
C HIS A 73 8.50 2.48 1.46
N CYS A 74 9.72 2.07 1.09
CA CYS A 74 10.23 0.73 1.37
C CYS A 74 11.55 0.83 2.13
N GLU A 75 11.57 0.39 3.37
CA GLU A 75 12.77 0.31 4.18
C GLU A 75 13.15 -1.17 4.38
N ARG A 76 14.36 -1.54 3.93
CA ARG A 76 14.95 -2.88 4.06
C ARG A 76 14.03 -3.99 3.53
N CYS A 77 13.29 -3.68 2.48
CA CYS A 77 12.42 -4.64 1.83
C CYS A 77 13.24 -5.73 1.13
N SER A 78 12.77 -6.98 1.18
CA SER A 78 13.45 -8.11 0.52
C SER A 78 13.28 -8.13 -1.00
N SER A 79 12.33 -7.37 -1.55
CA SER A 79 12.16 -7.13 -2.99
C SER A 79 12.16 -5.63 -3.29
N ALA A 80 11.54 -5.22 -4.41
CA ALA A 80 11.36 -3.82 -4.80
C ALA A 80 10.15 -3.21 -4.08
N LEU A 81 10.06 -1.88 -4.07
CA LEU A 81 8.87 -1.17 -3.56
C LEU A 81 7.61 -1.61 -4.31
N VAL A 82 7.68 -1.69 -5.63
CA VAL A 82 6.67 -2.33 -6.49
C VAL A 82 7.28 -3.54 -7.16
N SER A 83 6.74 -4.73 -6.89
CA SER A 83 7.19 -6.00 -7.47
C SER A 83 6.13 -6.53 -8.43
N ILE A 84 6.46 -6.63 -9.71
CA ILE A 84 5.59 -7.21 -10.73
C ILE A 84 6.29 -8.45 -11.29
N ASN A 85 5.93 -9.62 -10.79
CA ASN A 85 6.61 -10.87 -11.12
C ASN A 85 6.06 -11.54 -12.39
N VAL A 86 5.38 -10.76 -13.24
CA VAL A 86 4.72 -11.19 -14.47
C VAL A 86 4.82 -10.10 -15.54
N PRO A 87 4.65 -10.45 -16.83
CA PRO A 87 4.46 -9.48 -17.89
C PRO A 87 3.42 -8.39 -17.54
N LEU A 88 3.81 -7.13 -17.60
CA LEU A 88 2.94 -5.96 -17.41
C LEU A 88 2.40 -5.50 -18.77
N VAL A 89 1.08 -5.31 -18.86
CA VAL A 89 0.42 -4.73 -20.05
C VAL A 89 -0.37 -3.51 -19.64
N VAL A 90 -0.08 -2.35 -20.23
CA VAL A 90 -0.83 -1.11 -20.04
C VAL A 90 -1.38 -0.68 -21.40
N ASP A 91 -2.70 -0.83 -21.61
CA ASP A 91 -3.32 -0.57 -22.91
C ASP A 91 -4.68 0.15 -22.80
N ALA A 92 -5.24 0.51 -23.94
CA ALA A 92 -6.56 1.13 -24.05
C ALA A 92 -6.74 2.34 -23.11
N SER A 93 -5.84 3.31 -23.27
CA SER A 93 -5.80 4.58 -22.52
C SER A 93 -5.71 4.41 -21.00
N SER A 94 -4.88 3.47 -20.55
CA SER A 94 -4.69 3.16 -19.12
C SER A 94 -3.40 3.75 -18.54
N LEU A 95 -3.29 3.72 -17.21
CA LEU A 95 -2.19 4.32 -16.47
C LEU A 95 -1.52 3.33 -15.51
N PHE A 96 -0.20 3.21 -15.61
CA PHE A 96 0.66 2.74 -14.55
C PHE A 96 1.54 3.88 -14.03
N ARG A 97 1.48 4.18 -12.72
CA ARG A 97 2.26 5.26 -12.10
C ARG A 97 2.97 4.81 -10.83
N VAL A 98 4.23 5.21 -10.69
CA VAL A 98 4.99 5.19 -9.44
C VAL A 98 5.54 6.59 -9.18
N ALA A 99 5.09 7.25 -8.13
CA ALA A 99 5.39 8.67 -7.90
C ALA A 99 5.78 8.98 -6.45
N ASN A 100 6.71 9.92 -6.26
CA ASN A 100 7.08 10.41 -4.92
C ASN A 100 7.55 9.31 -3.97
N CYS A 101 8.11 8.22 -4.50
CA CYS A 101 8.45 7.04 -3.73
C CYS A 101 9.90 7.07 -3.25
N LYS A 102 10.16 6.49 -2.07
CA LYS A 102 11.50 6.41 -1.50
C LYS A 102 11.84 4.98 -1.06
N VAL A 103 13.04 4.52 -1.42
CA VAL A 103 13.55 3.19 -1.06
C VAL A 103 14.87 3.30 -0.33
N VAL A 104 14.98 2.59 0.79
CA VAL A 104 16.15 2.58 1.67
C VAL A 104 16.57 1.14 1.95
N GLY A 105 17.70 0.70 1.39
CA GLY A 105 18.26 -0.63 1.68
C GLY A 105 17.42 -1.82 1.19
N ALA A 106 16.55 -1.64 0.19
CA ALA A 106 15.80 -2.74 -0.41
C ALA A 106 16.61 -3.44 -1.52
N SER A 107 16.40 -4.74 -1.69
CA SER A 107 17.25 -5.56 -2.59
C SER A 107 17.05 -5.28 -4.08
N ASN A 108 15.82 -4.95 -4.51
CA ASN A 108 15.48 -4.80 -5.94
C ASN A 108 15.02 -3.38 -6.33
N GLY A 109 15.30 -2.38 -5.49
CA GLY A 109 15.08 -0.97 -5.86
C GLY A 109 13.63 -0.49 -5.82
N LEU A 110 13.29 0.41 -6.74
CA LEU A 110 11.98 1.04 -6.83
C LEU A 110 10.94 0.10 -7.48
N LEU A 111 11.29 -0.52 -8.59
CA LEU A 111 10.38 -1.35 -9.36
C LEU A 111 11.10 -2.56 -9.95
N THR A 112 10.52 -3.74 -9.75
CA THR A 112 10.89 -4.93 -10.52
C THR A 112 9.75 -5.35 -11.44
N SER A 113 10.09 -5.75 -12.67
CA SER A 113 9.15 -6.26 -13.66
C SER A 113 9.73 -7.48 -14.35
N ALA A 114 9.04 -8.61 -14.31
CA ALA A 114 9.46 -9.85 -14.95
C ALA A 114 8.77 -10.07 -16.30
N GLY A 115 9.42 -10.82 -17.19
CA GLY A 115 8.85 -11.22 -18.48
C GLY A 115 8.89 -10.10 -19.53
N SER A 116 8.06 -9.07 -19.40
CA SER A 116 8.03 -7.94 -20.35
C SER A 116 7.21 -6.75 -19.84
N ILE A 117 7.41 -5.57 -20.42
CA ILE A 117 6.48 -4.43 -20.33
C ILE A 117 5.95 -4.08 -21.72
N THR A 118 4.63 -3.94 -21.85
CA THR A 118 3.98 -3.42 -23.05
C THR A 118 3.11 -2.21 -22.70
N VAL A 119 3.32 -1.08 -23.40
CA VAL A 119 2.51 0.14 -23.25
C VAL A 119 1.94 0.52 -24.61
N SER A 120 0.62 0.48 -24.79
CA SER A 120 -0.01 0.65 -26.10
C SER A 120 -1.32 1.42 -26.07
N ASP A 121 -1.81 1.82 -27.24
CA ASP A 121 -3.13 2.47 -27.43
C ASP A 121 -3.34 3.68 -26.50
N LYS A 122 -2.45 4.67 -26.64
CA LYS A 122 -2.46 5.94 -25.89
C LYS A 122 -2.38 5.75 -24.38
N SER A 123 -1.69 4.72 -23.93
CA SER A 123 -1.53 4.46 -22.49
C SER A 123 -0.25 5.09 -21.96
N ALA A 124 -0.07 5.02 -20.65
CA ALA A 124 1.16 5.51 -20.06
C ALA A 124 1.72 4.73 -18.90
N TYR A 125 3.04 4.83 -18.85
CA TYR A 125 3.91 4.30 -17.83
C TYR A 125 4.75 5.47 -17.30
N VAL A 126 4.48 5.87 -16.07
CA VAL A 126 5.05 7.09 -15.49
C VAL A 126 5.77 6.75 -14.21
N ILE A 127 7.06 7.03 -14.16
CA ILE A 127 7.84 6.94 -12.93
C ILE A 127 8.44 8.30 -12.67
N HIS A 128 8.09 8.92 -11.54
CA HIS A 128 8.58 10.26 -11.25
C HIS A 128 8.83 10.56 -9.77
N ASP A 129 9.67 11.58 -9.54
CA ASP A 129 9.94 12.17 -8.22
C ASP A 129 10.34 11.13 -7.17
N SER A 130 11.06 10.09 -7.58
CA SER A 130 11.33 8.90 -6.76
C SER A 130 12.82 8.66 -6.55
N ALA A 131 13.20 8.15 -5.38
CA ALA A 131 14.59 7.97 -5.00
C ALA A 131 14.89 6.59 -4.39
N VAL A 132 16.04 6.03 -4.76
CA VAL A 132 16.61 4.82 -4.16
C VAL A 132 17.96 5.18 -3.54
N GLU A 133 18.11 5.00 -2.23
CA GLU A 133 19.34 5.37 -1.52
C GLU A 133 20.52 4.45 -1.83
N SER A 134 20.25 3.16 -2.03
CA SER A 134 21.27 2.16 -2.37
C SER A 134 20.72 1.12 -3.33
N GLY A 135 21.52 0.75 -4.34
CA GLY A 135 21.13 -0.17 -5.41
C GLY A 135 20.56 0.52 -6.64
N ALA A 136 19.96 -0.28 -7.52
CA ALA A 136 19.39 0.18 -8.78
C ALA A 136 17.97 0.74 -8.62
N LEU A 137 17.55 1.62 -9.52
CA LEU A 137 16.15 2.05 -9.63
C LEU A 137 15.25 0.90 -10.05
N PHE A 138 15.65 0.15 -11.07
CA PHE A 138 14.87 -0.92 -11.65
C PHE A 138 15.58 -2.26 -11.53
N SER A 139 14.79 -3.33 -11.49
CA SER A 139 15.27 -4.69 -11.70
C SER A 139 14.42 -5.33 -12.78
N PHE A 140 15.06 -5.72 -13.88
CA PHE A 140 14.39 -6.33 -15.03
C PHE A 140 14.91 -7.76 -15.20
N PRO A 141 14.45 -8.71 -14.36
CA PRO A 141 14.82 -10.10 -14.51
C PRO A 141 14.35 -10.60 -15.88
N THR A 142 15.30 -11.09 -16.68
CA THR A 142 15.00 -11.91 -17.86
C THR A 142 14.66 -13.33 -17.42
N GLY A 143 14.01 -14.10 -18.29
CA GLY A 143 13.77 -15.52 -18.05
C GLY A 143 15.07 -16.20 -17.60
N LEU A 144 14.98 -16.92 -16.49
CA LEU A 144 16.07 -17.64 -15.82
C LEU A 144 16.92 -18.41 -16.85
N GLU A 145 18.10 -17.90 -17.23
CA GLU A 145 19.33 -18.66 -17.55
C GLU A 145 20.39 -17.84 -18.31
N ASP A 146 20.06 -16.73 -18.98
CA ASP A 146 21.06 -15.98 -19.74
C ASP A 146 20.92 -14.45 -19.59
N ALA A 147 21.92 -13.83 -18.95
CA ALA A 147 22.02 -12.38 -18.76
C ALA A 147 22.35 -11.61 -20.06
N SER A 148 22.38 -12.31 -21.19
CA SER A 148 22.64 -11.76 -22.52
C SER A 148 21.37 -11.32 -23.25
N GLU A 149 20.19 -11.77 -22.83
CA GLU A 149 18.92 -11.38 -23.44
C GLU A 149 18.49 -9.97 -23.00
N VAL A 150 17.88 -9.24 -23.92
CA VAL A 150 17.38 -7.88 -23.67
C VAL A 150 15.98 -7.99 -23.07
N TYR A 151 15.75 -7.34 -21.93
CA TYR A 151 14.42 -7.32 -21.31
C TYR A 151 13.37 -6.69 -22.25
N PRO A 152 12.31 -7.39 -22.68
CA PRO A 152 11.34 -6.86 -23.63
C PRO A 152 10.55 -5.68 -23.04
N PHE A 153 10.70 -4.49 -23.63
CA PHE A 153 9.91 -3.31 -23.27
C PHE A 153 9.49 -2.58 -24.55
N ALA A 154 8.23 -2.78 -24.94
CA ALA A 154 7.63 -2.23 -26.14
C ALA A 154 6.62 -1.11 -25.85
N VAL A 155 6.68 -0.05 -26.67
CA VAL A 155 5.78 1.11 -26.56
C VAL A 155 5.23 1.46 -27.94
N SER A 156 3.90 1.50 -28.07
CA SER A 156 3.25 1.72 -29.37
C SER A 156 1.95 2.54 -29.28
N GLY A 157 1.41 2.93 -30.45
CA GLY A 157 0.05 3.48 -30.54
C GLY A 157 -0.15 4.84 -29.87
N GLY A 158 0.83 5.74 -29.95
CA GLY A 158 0.74 7.08 -29.34
C GLY A 158 0.92 7.08 -27.81
N SER A 159 1.49 6.02 -27.25
CA SER A 159 1.69 5.87 -25.82
C SER A 159 2.87 6.69 -25.30
N THR A 160 2.95 6.86 -23.99
CA THR A 160 4.00 7.66 -23.34
C THR A 160 4.67 6.91 -22.19
N VAL A 161 5.99 6.90 -22.19
CA VAL A 161 6.83 6.47 -21.06
C VAL A 161 7.55 7.69 -20.51
N SER A 162 7.56 7.86 -19.19
CA SER A 162 8.21 9.01 -18.55
C SER A 162 9.07 8.60 -17.36
N PHE A 163 10.32 9.09 -17.35
CA PHE A 163 11.30 8.92 -16.28
C PHE A 163 11.74 10.29 -15.77
N LEU A 164 11.15 10.77 -14.69
CA LEU A 164 11.32 12.16 -14.27
C LEU A 164 11.82 12.26 -12.83
N ASN A 165 12.78 13.14 -12.57
CA ASN A 165 13.26 13.45 -11.23
C ASN A 165 13.63 12.19 -10.42
N LEU A 166 14.24 11.20 -11.08
CA LEU A 166 14.63 9.95 -10.45
C LEU A 166 16.03 10.09 -9.86
N LYS A 167 16.25 9.56 -8.66
CA LYS A 167 17.56 9.56 -8.02
C LYS A 167 17.98 8.15 -7.61
N GLY A 168 19.18 7.73 -8.00
CA GLY A 168 19.75 6.44 -7.60
C GLY A 168 21.20 6.28 -8.06
N SER A 169 21.89 5.24 -7.59
CA SER A 169 23.27 4.98 -8.03
C SER A 169 23.35 4.32 -9.41
N SER A 170 22.28 3.65 -9.85
CA SER A 170 22.15 3.04 -11.17
C SER A 170 20.68 2.94 -11.56
N THR A 171 20.39 2.83 -12.85
CA THR A 171 19.04 2.49 -13.35
C THR A 171 18.75 0.99 -13.22
N GLY A 172 19.77 0.14 -13.16
CA GLY A 172 19.64 -1.33 -13.14
C GLY A 172 19.47 -1.98 -14.51
N VAL A 173 19.51 -1.18 -15.58
CA VAL A 173 19.54 -1.69 -16.96
C VAL A 173 20.97 -2.12 -17.29
N ALA A 174 21.14 -3.29 -17.90
CA ALA A 174 22.45 -3.83 -18.26
C ALA A 174 23.20 -2.89 -19.22
N ALA A 175 24.52 -2.84 -19.08
CA ALA A 175 25.36 -2.00 -19.92
C ALA A 175 25.18 -2.34 -21.41
N GLY A 176 25.01 -1.31 -22.25
CA GLY A 176 24.76 -1.47 -23.68
C GLY A 176 23.31 -1.80 -24.05
N GLN A 177 22.44 -2.07 -23.06
CA GLN A 177 21.01 -2.18 -23.24
C GLN A 177 20.30 -0.88 -22.88
N SER A 178 19.08 -0.72 -23.36
CA SER A 178 18.25 0.43 -23.05
C SER A 178 16.78 0.06 -23.08
N VAL A 179 15.99 0.65 -22.17
CA VAL A 179 14.54 0.50 -22.15
C VAL A 179 13.83 1.85 -22.28
N PRO A 180 12.69 1.91 -22.97
CA PRO A 180 12.14 0.89 -23.86
C PRO A 180 13.07 0.53 -25.04
N ASN A 181 12.97 -0.67 -25.60
CA ASN A 181 13.79 -1.14 -26.74
C ASN A 181 13.00 -1.33 -28.04
N ALA A 182 11.67 -1.25 -27.98
CA ALA A 182 10.82 -1.14 -29.15
C ALA A 182 9.90 0.09 -28.99
N LEU A 183 9.93 0.99 -29.97
CA LEU A 183 9.19 2.24 -29.93
C LEU A 183 8.55 2.53 -31.30
N GLU A 184 7.22 2.61 -31.33
CA GLU A 184 6.45 2.87 -32.55
C GLU A 184 5.44 4.01 -32.32
N GLN A 185 5.61 5.12 -33.05
CA GLN A 185 4.69 6.28 -33.01
C GLN A 185 4.34 6.72 -31.57
N SER A 186 5.32 6.76 -30.68
CA SER A 186 5.13 6.94 -29.24
C SER A 186 6.26 7.79 -28.65
N ASN A 187 6.14 8.17 -27.37
CA ASN A 187 7.09 9.09 -26.74
C ASN A 187 7.78 8.45 -25.53
N VAL A 188 9.09 8.67 -25.41
CA VAL A 188 9.86 8.40 -24.17
C VAL A 188 10.48 9.69 -23.68
N ILE A 189 10.06 10.13 -22.51
CA ILE A 189 10.38 11.44 -21.95
C ILE A 189 11.24 11.28 -20.69
N GLY A 190 12.28 12.09 -20.56
CA GLY A 190 13.15 12.13 -19.37
C GLY A 190 13.40 13.55 -18.91
N GLY A 191 13.69 13.76 -17.63
CA GLY A 191 13.98 15.09 -17.10
C GLY A 191 14.38 15.04 -15.64
N GLY A 192 15.35 15.84 -15.23
CA GLY A 192 15.76 15.99 -13.82
C GLY A 192 16.29 14.73 -13.13
N CYS A 193 16.61 13.66 -13.86
CA CYS A 193 17.17 12.44 -13.27
C CYS A 193 18.63 12.64 -12.85
N VAL A 194 18.99 12.11 -11.68
CA VAL A 194 20.34 12.08 -11.13
C VAL A 194 20.74 10.63 -10.90
N ILE A 195 21.60 10.10 -11.77
CA ILE A 195 22.07 8.71 -11.72
C ILE A 195 23.56 8.69 -11.41
N ASN A 196 23.97 7.94 -10.40
CA ASN A 196 25.36 7.89 -9.94
C ASN A 196 25.92 9.30 -9.65
N ASP A 197 25.14 10.11 -8.93
CA ASP A 197 25.41 11.52 -8.62
C ASP A 197 25.61 12.44 -9.85
N LYS A 198 25.27 11.97 -11.05
CA LYS A 198 25.30 12.74 -12.29
C LYS A 198 23.90 13.11 -12.74
N GLU A 199 23.64 14.41 -12.86
CA GLU A 199 22.42 14.92 -13.49
C GLU A 199 22.45 14.64 -15.00
N LEU A 200 21.37 14.06 -15.52
CA LEU A 200 21.21 13.71 -16.93
C LEU A 200 20.47 14.84 -17.65
N ARG A 201 21.14 15.52 -18.58
CA ARG A 201 20.65 16.74 -19.24
C ARG A 201 20.32 16.55 -20.71
N VAL A 202 20.85 15.51 -21.36
CA VAL A 202 20.61 15.24 -22.78
C VAL A 202 20.31 13.76 -23.04
N ALA A 203 19.59 13.47 -24.13
CA ALA A 203 19.12 12.11 -24.45
C ALA A 203 20.24 11.05 -24.50
N SER A 204 21.44 11.41 -24.98
CA SER A 204 22.59 10.49 -25.01
C SER A 204 23.06 10.08 -23.61
N GLU A 205 22.93 10.95 -22.60
CA GLU A 205 23.25 10.63 -21.22
C GLU A 205 22.24 9.64 -20.63
N TYR A 206 20.94 9.86 -20.86
CA TYR A 206 19.90 8.88 -20.50
C TYR A 206 20.17 7.52 -21.14
N ARG A 207 20.50 7.49 -22.43
CA ARG A 207 20.81 6.24 -23.15
C ARG A 207 22.05 5.55 -22.58
N SER A 208 23.08 6.30 -22.19
CA SER A 208 24.28 5.73 -21.56
C SER A 208 24.01 5.07 -20.20
N HIS A 209 22.90 5.46 -19.56
CA HIS A 209 22.38 4.85 -18.34
C HIS A 209 21.19 3.90 -18.61
N GLY A 210 21.00 3.46 -19.86
CA GLY A 210 20.02 2.44 -20.22
C GLY A 210 18.56 2.93 -20.28
N LEU A 211 18.33 4.23 -20.37
CA LEU A 211 17.00 4.79 -20.61
C LEU A 211 16.92 5.39 -22.02
N SER A 212 16.06 4.82 -22.88
CA SER A 212 15.88 5.24 -24.29
C SER A 212 15.04 6.53 -24.41
N VAL A 213 15.43 7.59 -23.70
CA VAL A 213 14.73 8.88 -23.74
C VAL A 213 14.96 9.57 -25.09
N GLU A 214 13.88 10.02 -25.73
CA GLU A 214 13.92 10.80 -26.98
C GLU A 214 13.73 12.29 -26.73
N THR A 215 12.90 12.65 -25.74
CA THR A 215 12.61 14.04 -25.37
C THR A 215 13.08 14.31 -23.96
N VAL A 216 13.99 15.28 -23.79
CA VAL A 216 14.39 15.75 -22.47
C VAL A 216 13.59 17.01 -22.11
N VAL A 217 13.06 17.04 -20.90
CA VAL A 217 12.26 18.14 -20.36
C VAL A 217 12.94 18.78 -19.15
N ASP A 218 12.62 20.05 -18.93
CA ASP A 218 13.01 20.81 -17.74
C ASP A 218 12.17 20.42 -16.50
N SER A 219 12.40 21.10 -15.38
CA SER A 219 11.67 20.89 -14.12
C SER A 219 10.17 21.19 -14.22
N GLN A 220 9.77 21.98 -15.22
CA GLN A 220 8.38 22.26 -15.54
C GLN A 220 7.78 21.16 -16.42
N GLY A 221 8.55 20.20 -16.94
CA GLY A 221 8.05 19.21 -17.88
C GLY A 221 7.94 19.72 -19.32
N ALA A 222 8.62 20.82 -19.64
CA ALA A 222 8.65 21.39 -20.96
C ALA A 222 9.96 21.07 -21.71
N SER A 223 9.85 20.97 -23.03
CA SER A 223 10.99 20.90 -23.93
C SER A 223 10.95 22.12 -24.85
N SER A 224 12.02 22.88 -24.89
CA SER A 224 12.12 24.12 -25.69
C SER A 224 10.95 25.10 -25.44
N GLY A 225 10.55 25.27 -24.18
CA GLY A 225 9.47 26.19 -23.78
C GLY A 225 8.05 25.70 -24.14
N THR A 226 7.91 24.45 -24.58
CA THR A 226 6.63 23.84 -24.92
C THR A 226 6.38 22.63 -24.03
N CYS A 227 5.18 22.52 -23.49
CA CYS A 227 4.82 21.40 -22.62
C CYS A 227 4.86 20.07 -23.37
N ALA A 228 5.68 19.16 -22.85
CA ALA A 228 5.61 17.75 -23.20
C ALA A 228 4.64 17.06 -22.23
N ASN A 229 4.01 15.97 -22.67
CA ASN A 229 3.16 15.12 -21.82
C ASN A 229 3.99 14.28 -20.84
N ALA A 230 4.91 14.93 -20.12
CA ALA A 230 5.89 14.27 -19.28
C ALA A 230 5.25 13.82 -17.95
N LYS A 231 4.38 14.65 -17.38
CA LYS A 231 3.66 14.37 -16.14
C LYS A 231 2.15 14.40 -16.42
N CYS A 232 1.48 13.26 -16.30
CA CYS A 232 0.02 13.26 -16.16
C CYS A 232 -0.38 13.39 -14.71
N ILE A 233 -0.05 14.56 -14.18
CA ILE A 233 -0.81 15.09 -13.06
C ILE A 233 -1.98 15.85 -13.70
N PRO A 234 -3.24 15.57 -13.33
CA PRO A 234 -4.38 16.30 -13.85
C PRO A 234 -4.24 17.82 -13.59
N GLY A 235 -4.41 18.67 -14.61
CA GLY A 235 -4.26 20.13 -14.47
C GLY A 235 -4.43 20.94 -15.76
N ASN A 236 -4.31 22.28 -15.67
CA ASN A 236 -4.82 23.25 -16.66
C ASN A 236 -4.04 23.38 -17.98
N THR A 237 -2.89 22.73 -18.12
CA THR A 237 -2.05 22.82 -19.32
C THR A 237 -2.24 21.57 -20.20
N LYS A 238 -2.05 21.75 -21.51
CA LYS A 238 -2.17 20.68 -22.52
C LYS A 238 -0.83 20.50 -23.24
N PRO A 239 -0.55 19.31 -23.79
CA PRO A 239 0.60 19.11 -24.68
C PRO A 239 0.65 20.17 -25.77
N GLY A 240 1.86 20.64 -26.08
CA GLY A 240 2.06 21.64 -27.12
C GLY A 240 1.73 23.08 -26.70
N ALA A 241 1.25 23.30 -25.48
CA ALA A 241 1.10 24.66 -24.94
C ALA A 241 2.47 25.27 -24.65
N THR A 242 2.65 26.56 -24.98
CA THR A 242 3.79 27.33 -24.51
C THR A 242 3.74 27.47 -22.99
N VAL A 243 4.88 27.30 -22.33
CA VAL A 243 4.96 27.54 -20.89
C VAL A 243 4.91 29.05 -20.63
N SER A 244 3.99 29.48 -19.78
CA SER A 244 3.92 30.86 -19.30
C SER A 244 4.12 30.89 -17.79
N GLY A 245 5.21 31.51 -17.32
CA GLY A 245 5.49 31.65 -15.89
C GLY A 245 6.15 30.43 -15.26
N THR A 246 5.88 30.19 -13.98
CA THR A 246 6.54 29.14 -13.17
C THR A 246 5.74 27.85 -13.05
N GLU A 247 4.54 27.78 -13.63
CA GLU A 247 3.66 26.62 -13.50
C GLU A 247 4.21 25.39 -14.25
N PRO A 248 4.18 24.19 -13.63
CA PRO A 248 4.57 22.97 -14.32
C PRO A 248 3.54 22.59 -15.40
N CYS A 249 4.03 21.98 -16.47
CA CYS A 249 3.25 21.24 -17.44
C CYS A 249 2.52 20.10 -16.73
N ALA A 250 1.20 20.22 -16.71
CA ALA A 250 0.26 19.23 -16.26
C ALA A 250 -0.53 18.74 -17.49
N CYS A 251 -1.36 17.72 -17.30
CA CYS A 251 -2.20 17.20 -18.36
C CYS A 251 -3.68 17.52 -18.10
N GLN A 252 -4.35 18.09 -19.09
CA GLN A 252 -5.77 18.44 -18.98
C GLN A 252 -6.69 17.26 -19.32
N CYS A 253 -7.26 16.65 -18.28
CA CYS A 253 -8.35 15.68 -18.40
C CYS A 253 -9.71 16.39 -18.37
N SER A 254 -10.16 16.92 -19.52
CA SER A 254 -11.39 17.72 -19.58
C SER A 254 -12.67 16.92 -19.86
N SER A 255 -12.59 15.63 -20.22
CA SER A 255 -13.78 14.75 -20.33
C SER A 255 -13.40 13.27 -20.50
N THR A 256 -14.39 12.38 -20.43
CA THR A 256 -14.29 10.98 -20.88
C THR A 256 -13.93 10.84 -22.37
N LYS A 257 -13.91 11.94 -23.13
CA LYS A 257 -13.26 12.02 -24.44
C LYS A 257 -11.79 12.41 -24.26
N HIS A 258 -10.97 11.39 -24.04
CA HIS A 258 -9.62 11.20 -24.58
C HIS A 258 -8.89 12.48 -25.00
N ASN A 259 -8.43 13.28 -24.03
CA ASN A 259 -7.33 14.20 -24.31
C ASN A 259 -6.01 13.43 -24.22
N PRO A 260 -5.14 13.54 -25.23
CA PRO A 260 -3.89 12.79 -25.27
C PRO A 260 -2.93 13.13 -24.11
N PRO A 261 -2.24 12.13 -23.54
CA PRO A 261 -2.30 10.73 -23.93
C PRO A 261 -3.25 9.89 -23.04
N PHE A 262 -3.42 10.15 -21.74
CA PHE A 262 -4.06 9.19 -20.84
C PHE A 262 -4.84 9.86 -19.70
N CYS A 263 -6.16 9.77 -19.76
CA CYS A 263 -7.05 10.20 -18.68
C CYS A 263 -7.80 9.00 -18.13
N THR A 264 -7.62 8.73 -16.85
CA THR A 264 -8.43 7.73 -16.15
C THR A 264 -9.78 8.36 -15.84
N SER A 265 -10.87 7.62 -15.95
CA SER A 265 -12.20 8.12 -15.57
C SER A 265 -12.44 8.13 -14.05
N VAL A 266 -11.47 7.62 -13.28
CA VAL A 266 -11.50 7.65 -11.82
C VAL A 266 -10.82 8.92 -11.33
N VAL A 267 -11.42 9.58 -10.33
CA VAL A 267 -10.81 10.76 -9.70
C VAL A 267 -9.52 10.33 -9.01
N ASP A 268 -8.41 10.88 -9.49
CA ASP A 268 -7.07 10.60 -8.97
C ASP A 268 -6.90 11.24 -7.58
N PRO A 269 -6.59 10.46 -6.53
CA PRO A 269 -6.42 11.00 -5.19
C PRO A 269 -5.19 11.90 -5.06
N MET A 270 -4.26 11.95 -6.01
CA MET A 270 -3.16 12.93 -5.93
C MET A 270 -3.59 14.39 -6.14
N GLN A 271 -4.74 14.67 -6.77
CA GLN A 271 -5.13 16.05 -7.15
C GLN A 271 -5.17 17.04 -5.98
N ASN A 272 -5.51 16.58 -4.77
CA ASN A 272 -5.60 17.41 -3.56
C ASN A 272 -4.74 16.83 -2.41
N TYR A 273 -3.71 16.04 -2.74
CA TYR A 273 -2.91 15.39 -1.69
C TYR A 273 -1.81 16.34 -1.22
N ASP A 274 -1.78 16.62 0.09
CA ASP A 274 -0.69 17.35 0.72
C ASP A 274 0.00 16.43 1.75
N PRO A 275 1.25 15.99 1.50
CA PRO A 275 1.98 15.11 2.39
C PRO A 275 2.29 15.74 3.76
N ASN A 276 2.17 17.05 3.91
CA ASN A 276 2.46 17.76 5.16
C ASN A 276 1.24 17.89 6.07
N VAL A 277 0.07 17.50 5.58
CA VAL A 277 -1.16 17.62 6.36
C VAL A 277 -1.35 16.37 7.20
N TRP A 278 -1.20 16.54 8.51
CA TRP A 278 -1.37 15.49 9.50
C TRP A 278 -2.83 15.45 9.99
N CYS A 279 -3.29 14.26 10.35
CA CYS A 279 -4.62 14.04 10.91
C CYS A 279 -4.71 14.71 12.30
N ALA A 280 -5.41 15.84 12.38
CA ALA A 280 -5.51 16.62 13.62
C ALA A 280 -6.75 16.26 14.47
N VAL A 281 -7.60 15.35 13.99
CA VAL A 281 -8.78 14.90 14.73
C VAL A 281 -8.33 14.04 15.92
N PRO A 282 -8.72 14.37 17.16
CA PRO A 282 -8.30 13.62 18.34
C PRO A 282 -8.78 12.15 18.34
N ASN A 283 -7.91 11.24 18.78
CA ASN A 283 -8.16 9.79 18.86
C ASN A 283 -8.52 9.14 17.51
N CYS A 284 -8.03 9.74 16.43
CA CYS A 284 -8.25 9.31 15.07
C CYS A 284 -6.94 8.76 14.49
N ILE A 285 -6.99 7.53 13.98
CA ILE A 285 -5.87 6.89 13.28
C ILE A 285 -5.72 7.49 11.88
N THR A 286 -6.84 7.71 11.18
CA THR A 286 -6.83 8.22 9.79
C THR A 286 -7.93 9.24 9.58
N CYS A 287 -7.58 10.39 9.01
CA CYS A 287 -8.53 11.46 8.70
C CYS A 287 -8.92 11.49 7.21
N ASP A 288 -10.05 12.13 6.90
CA ASP A 288 -10.44 12.46 5.53
C ASP A 288 -9.43 13.46 4.94
N ARG A 289 -8.90 13.11 3.78
CA ARG A 289 -7.86 13.88 3.08
C ARG A 289 -8.30 15.29 2.67
N LEU A 290 -9.58 15.51 2.40
CA LEU A 290 -10.10 16.83 2.01
C LEU A 290 -10.42 17.70 3.24
N ASP A 291 -10.53 17.10 4.42
CA ASP A 291 -10.80 17.80 5.67
C ASP A 291 -10.09 17.15 6.89
N PRO A 292 -8.75 17.06 6.85
CA PRO A 292 -7.97 16.27 7.81
C PRO A 292 -7.89 16.90 9.21
N SER A 293 -8.39 18.13 9.35
CA SER A 293 -8.51 18.79 10.64
C SER A 293 -9.85 18.52 11.33
N ASN A 294 -10.89 18.09 10.60
CA ASN A 294 -12.24 18.00 11.17
C ASN A 294 -12.93 16.65 10.94
N ARG A 295 -12.44 15.80 10.05
CA ARG A 295 -13.11 14.54 9.70
C ARG A 295 -12.20 13.34 9.85
N CYS A 296 -12.56 12.43 10.75
CA CYS A 296 -11.96 11.12 10.92
C CYS A 296 -12.62 10.06 10.03
N THR A 297 -11.85 9.08 9.57
CA THR A 297 -12.32 7.89 8.85
C THR A 297 -12.07 6.60 9.64
N GLU A 298 -11.08 6.57 10.52
CA GLU A 298 -10.79 5.43 11.40
C GLU A 298 -10.33 5.89 12.79
N CYS A 299 -10.97 5.38 13.85
CA CYS A 299 -10.69 5.75 15.24
C CYS A 299 -9.70 4.82 15.93
N ASP A 300 -8.99 5.37 16.92
CA ASP A 300 -8.12 4.61 17.82
C ASP A 300 -8.88 3.49 18.56
N THR A 301 -8.13 2.48 18.99
CA THR A 301 -8.68 1.39 19.81
C THR A 301 -9.34 1.95 21.07
N GLY A 302 -10.61 1.58 21.31
CA GLY A 302 -11.40 2.10 22.44
C GLY A 302 -12.20 3.37 22.11
N TYR A 303 -12.20 3.80 20.85
CA TYR A 303 -13.02 4.90 20.34
C TYR A 303 -13.88 4.40 19.18
N SER A 304 -15.02 5.08 18.96
CA SER A 304 -15.94 4.78 17.87
C SER A 304 -16.23 6.04 17.07
N LEU A 305 -16.28 5.87 15.75
CA LEU A 305 -16.55 6.94 14.81
C LEU A 305 -18.00 7.38 14.91
N THR A 306 -18.23 8.67 15.13
CA THR A 306 -19.56 9.27 15.17
C THR A 306 -19.91 9.97 13.86
N ASN A 307 -21.20 10.28 13.65
CA ASN A 307 -21.70 10.86 12.39
C ASN A 307 -21.13 12.26 12.07
N ASP A 308 -20.58 12.95 13.06
CA ASP A 308 -19.80 14.19 12.95
C ASP A 308 -18.32 13.94 12.57
N TYR A 309 -17.97 12.72 12.20
CA TYR A 309 -16.61 12.28 11.84
C TYR A 309 -15.60 12.49 12.98
N GLN A 310 -16.02 12.30 14.22
CA GLN A 310 -15.17 12.41 15.41
C GLN A 310 -15.02 11.05 16.09
N CYS A 311 -13.95 10.87 16.86
CA CYS A 311 -13.70 9.66 17.62
C CYS A 311 -14.03 9.86 19.09
N LYS A 312 -15.08 9.17 19.56
CA LYS A 312 -15.54 9.25 20.95
C LYS A 312 -15.34 7.92 21.66
N ALA A 313 -14.92 7.98 22.91
CA ALA A 313 -14.60 6.79 23.70
C ALA A 313 -15.80 5.85 23.77
N THR A 314 -15.57 4.56 23.51
CA THR A 314 -16.56 3.51 23.68
C THR A 314 -16.63 3.20 25.18
N THR A 315 -17.75 3.49 25.83
CA THR A 315 -17.95 3.38 27.28
C THR A 315 -18.06 1.94 27.79
N THR A 316 -17.08 1.07 27.48
CA THR A 316 -17.08 -0.35 27.90
C THR A 316 -15.76 -0.80 28.53
N THR A 317 -15.16 0.04 29.38
CA THR A 317 -14.11 -0.38 30.33
C THR A 317 -14.58 -0.27 31.78
N THR A 318 -15.75 -0.81 32.10
CA THR A 318 -15.95 -1.34 33.46
C THR A 318 -15.38 -2.76 33.49
N LYS A 319 -14.18 -2.88 34.08
CA LYS A 319 -13.67 -4.15 34.62
C LYS A 319 -14.85 -4.88 35.26
N ALA A 320 -15.19 -6.06 34.74
CA ALA A 320 -16.32 -6.84 35.25
C ALA A 320 -16.16 -6.98 36.78
N PRO A 321 -17.19 -6.64 37.57
CA PRO A 321 -17.10 -6.77 39.02
C PRO A 321 -16.73 -8.20 39.37
N THR A 322 -15.75 -8.37 40.26
CA THR A 322 -15.34 -9.69 40.75
C THR A 322 -16.58 -10.40 41.28
N CYS A 323 -16.82 -11.63 40.82
CA CYS A 323 -17.99 -12.41 41.23
C CYS A 323 -17.86 -12.75 42.73
N THR A 324 -18.71 -12.17 43.56
CA THR A 324 -18.75 -12.38 45.02
C THR A 324 -19.92 -13.26 45.46
N ALA A 325 -20.77 -13.70 44.52
CA ALA A 325 -21.89 -14.60 44.80
C ALA A 325 -21.39 -15.95 45.39
N PRO A 326 -21.82 -16.34 46.60
CA PRO A 326 -21.41 -17.58 47.23
C PRO A 326 -21.77 -18.83 46.40
N TYR A 327 -20.84 -19.78 46.32
CA TYR A 327 -21.00 -21.05 45.58
C TYR A 327 -21.28 -20.89 44.07
N CYS A 328 -21.04 -19.69 43.53
CA CYS A 328 -21.20 -19.36 42.13
C CYS A 328 -19.94 -19.72 41.33
N SER A 329 -20.13 -20.25 40.12
CA SER A 329 -19.05 -20.47 39.14
C SER A 329 -18.96 -19.30 38.15
N VAL A 330 -20.10 -18.68 37.81
CA VAL A 330 -20.18 -17.56 36.87
C VAL A 330 -21.27 -16.58 37.32
N CYS A 331 -20.94 -15.30 37.48
CA CYS A 331 -21.92 -14.25 37.76
C CYS A 331 -22.56 -13.70 36.47
N ALA A 332 -23.73 -13.07 36.60
CA ALA A 332 -24.43 -12.41 35.50
C ALA A 332 -23.64 -11.20 34.97
N ALA A 333 -23.72 -10.94 33.66
CA ALA A 333 -23.04 -9.82 33.04
C ALA A 333 -23.48 -8.48 33.71
N GLY A 334 -22.50 -7.69 34.16
CA GLY A 334 -22.75 -6.40 34.82
C GLY A 334 -23.10 -6.48 36.31
N SER A 335 -23.14 -7.66 36.94
CA SER A 335 -23.41 -7.80 38.38
C SER A 335 -22.51 -8.83 39.06
N GLY A 336 -21.78 -8.42 40.10
CA GLY A 336 -20.91 -9.32 40.89
C GLY A 336 -21.66 -10.14 41.95
N SER A 337 -22.93 -9.81 42.22
CA SER A 337 -23.73 -10.41 43.30
C SER A 337 -24.83 -11.37 42.82
N VAL A 338 -25.07 -11.43 41.50
CA VAL A 338 -26.09 -12.30 40.89
C VAL A 338 -25.41 -13.44 40.16
N CYS A 339 -25.75 -14.66 40.51
CA CYS A 339 -25.18 -15.86 39.91
C CYS A 339 -25.92 -16.28 38.63
N SER A 340 -25.20 -16.66 37.59
CA SER A 340 -25.75 -17.26 36.36
C SER A 340 -25.47 -18.77 36.29
N SER A 341 -24.46 -19.28 37.00
CA SER A 341 -24.14 -20.70 37.08
C SER A 341 -23.55 -21.08 38.43
N CYS A 342 -24.04 -22.16 39.03
CA CYS A 342 -23.62 -22.63 40.35
C CYS A 342 -22.56 -23.74 40.26
N ARG A 343 -21.69 -23.83 41.27
CA ARG A 343 -20.80 -24.99 41.42
C ARG A 343 -21.60 -26.21 41.90
N PRO A 344 -21.36 -27.42 41.38
CA PRO A 344 -21.95 -28.63 41.97
C PRO A 344 -21.57 -28.78 43.46
N PRO A 345 -22.46 -29.26 44.35
CA PRO A 345 -23.82 -29.77 44.12
C PRO A 345 -24.93 -28.72 44.23
N TYR A 346 -24.64 -27.43 44.10
CA TYR A 346 -25.62 -26.34 44.28
C TYR A 346 -26.45 -26.12 43.00
N THR A 347 -27.72 -25.78 43.15
CA THR A 347 -28.64 -25.42 42.06
C THR A 347 -28.96 -23.94 42.09
N LEU A 348 -29.15 -23.34 40.91
CA LEU A 348 -29.48 -21.94 40.76
C LEU A 348 -30.95 -21.67 41.09
N SER A 349 -31.22 -20.75 42.02
CA SER A 349 -32.56 -20.27 42.37
C SER A 349 -32.52 -18.75 42.52
N ASN A 350 -33.24 -18.02 41.67
CA ASN A 350 -33.34 -16.55 41.68
C ASN A 350 -31.99 -15.81 41.79
N GLY A 351 -30.98 -16.26 41.03
CA GLY A 351 -29.66 -15.64 41.03
C GLY A 351 -28.77 -16.01 42.23
N VAL A 352 -29.18 -16.98 43.05
CA VAL A 352 -28.43 -17.47 44.21
C VAL A 352 -28.26 -19.00 44.12
N CYS A 353 -27.12 -19.51 44.57
CA CYS A 353 -26.85 -20.94 44.60
C CYS A 353 -27.32 -21.57 45.92
N VAL A 354 -28.27 -22.50 45.84
CA VAL A 354 -28.83 -23.21 47.00
C VAL A 354 -28.43 -24.69 46.96
N ALA A 355 -28.14 -25.28 48.12
CA ALA A 355 -27.73 -26.67 48.22
C ALA A 355 -28.87 -27.62 47.82
N ASN A 356 -28.58 -28.65 47.03
CA ASN A 356 -29.55 -29.69 46.68
C ASN A 356 -29.94 -30.49 47.93
N THR A 357 -31.17 -30.33 48.41
CA THR A 357 -31.70 -31.09 49.56
C THR A 357 -32.26 -32.47 49.19
N ASN A 358 -32.17 -32.87 47.91
CA ASN A 358 -32.73 -34.13 47.40
C ASN A 358 -31.70 -35.24 47.14
N VAL A 359 -30.49 -35.17 47.69
CA VAL A 359 -29.53 -36.30 47.60
C VAL A 359 -29.78 -37.26 48.77
N ALA A 360 -30.83 -38.08 48.64
CA ALA A 360 -31.05 -39.23 49.51
C ALA A 360 -30.10 -40.38 49.14
N ALA A 361 -29.34 -40.83 50.15
CA ALA A 361 -28.75 -42.15 50.35
C ALA A 361 -28.34 -43.00 49.13
N GLY A 362 -27.02 -43.23 48.98
CA GLY A 362 -26.53 -44.35 48.19
C GLY A 362 -25.02 -44.44 48.04
N ALA A 363 -24.44 -45.47 48.66
CA ALA A 363 -23.12 -46.07 48.42
C ALA A 363 -21.88 -45.39 49.01
N HIS A 364 -21.59 -45.83 50.24
CA HIS A 364 -20.24 -45.96 50.80
C HIS A 364 -19.31 -46.74 49.85
N THR A 365 -18.12 -46.19 49.60
CA THR A 365 -16.88 -46.97 49.64
C THR A 365 -15.76 -46.08 50.15
N ALA A 366 -15.12 -46.58 51.20
CA ALA A 366 -14.08 -45.92 51.96
C ALA A 366 -12.78 -45.75 51.15
N ALA A 367 -12.10 -44.63 51.36
CA ALA A 367 -10.66 -44.61 51.53
C ALA A 367 -10.30 -43.42 52.42
N LEU A 368 -9.93 -43.73 53.66
CA LEU A 368 -9.24 -42.83 54.57
C LEU A 368 -7.94 -42.34 53.92
N ALA A 369 -7.72 -41.03 53.96
CA ALA A 369 -6.41 -40.49 54.29
C ALA A 369 -6.60 -39.11 54.91
N ALA A 370 -6.51 -39.09 56.24
CA ALA A 370 -6.40 -37.90 57.04
C ALA A 370 -5.05 -37.22 56.75
N ALA A 371 -5.07 -35.91 56.52
CA ALA A 371 -3.97 -35.03 56.87
C ALA A 371 -4.57 -33.71 57.34
N VAL A 372 -4.64 -33.62 58.66
CA VAL A 372 -4.95 -32.43 59.45
C VAL A 372 -3.87 -31.37 59.19
N CYS A 373 -4.28 -30.13 58.91
CA CYS A 373 -3.68 -28.93 59.50
C CYS A 373 -4.60 -27.73 59.26
N VAL A 374 -5.47 -27.49 60.25
CA VAL A 374 -6.03 -26.16 60.51
C VAL A 374 -4.95 -25.39 61.26
N VAL A 375 -4.49 -24.27 60.72
CA VAL A 375 -4.03 -23.15 61.54
C VAL A 375 -5.03 -22.04 61.31
N ALA A 376 -5.87 -21.83 62.32
CA ALA A 376 -6.84 -20.76 62.36
C ALA A 376 -6.11 -19.41 62.46
N ALA A 377 -6.65 -18.44 61.74
CA ALA A 377 -6.41 -17.03 61.95
C ALA A 377 -7.00 -16.57 63.30
N PHE A 378 -6.41 -15.53 63.89
CA PHE A 378 -7.05 -14.28 64.35
C PHE A 378 -6.38 -13.65 65.58
N TYR A 379 -5.89 -12.44 65.31
CA TYR A 379 -6.00 -11.21 66.10
C TYR A 379 -6.81 -11.23 67.42
N ALA A 380 -6.19 -10.59 68.41
CA ALA A 380 -6.73 -9.56 69.30
C ALA A 380 -7.89 -9.91 70.26
N LEU A 381 -7.53 -10.00 71.54
CA LEU A 381 -8.01 -9.11 72.59
C LEU A 381 -6.84 -8.73 73.50
#